data_AF-A0A1H7UIQ2-F1
#
_entry.id   AF-A0A1H7UIQ2-F1
#
_cell.length_a   1.000
_cell.length_b   1.000
_cell.length_c   1.000
_cell.angle_alpha   90.00
_cell.angle_beta   90.00
_cell.angle_gamma   90.00
#
_symmetry.space_group_name_H-M   'P 1'
#
loop_
_entity.id
_entity.type
_entity.pdbx_description
1 polymer ?
#
loop_
_entity_poly.entity_id
_entity_poly.type
_entity_poly.pdbx_seq_one_letter_code
_entity_poly.pdbx_strand_id
1 'polypeptide(L)'
;MDQERLIYLYQKYQAKQLTEAEREEWEAAVLDLSQDEAIQRLIDPEWRQAEEAPTALHPDEYERIYHYIISHAQQRNTHNRFRNWVPYAAALIFALGLGFFFLDNDPKIEKQQIAQTDILPGGNKAILTLADGRTIDLSAAQSGIIVGDQITYENGDMVAAIADGVPINNNLQLATPKGGTYQVTLPDSTKVWLNAESTLQYPVQFASDKREVSLTGEGYFEVAKDSKRPFLVSTAGQNVEVLGTQFNVTAYPNEPLTKTTLVEGRVKVSNRRSGVVHVLKPGQQGIAAGMDTHVKDVMATQFTAWKDGYFSFAETPFPEVLEQLARWYDIEIVYRQTPHQTFSGKMKRNAQLLSVLDFFEGSGIQFQLEGRKLIIK
;
A
#
# COMPACT_ATOMS: atom_id res chain seq x y z
N MET A 1 -32.38 -10.40 -15.76
CA MET A 1 -33.43 -9.61 -15.07
C MET A 1 -33.56 -8.28 -15.80
N ASP A 2 -34.75 -7.68 -15.88
CA ASP A 2 -34.89 -6.35 -16.48
C ASP A 2 -34.41 -5.23 -15.53
N GLN A 3 -34.15 -4.05 -16.09
CA GLN A 3 -33.56 -2.93 -15.35
C GLN A 3 -34.54 -2.34 -14.30
N GLU A 4 -35.84 -2.36 -14.57
CA GLU A 4 -36.85 -1.84 -13.64
C GLU A 4 -36.98 -2.71 -12.38
N ARG A 5 -36.94 -4.04 -12.55
CA ARG A 5 -36.93 -5.00 -11.45
C ARG A 5 -35.65 -4.87 -10.62
N LEU A 6 -34.51 -4.68 -11.26
CA LEU A 6 -33.25 -4.45 -10.57
C LEU A 6 -33.28 -3.18 -9.70
N ILE A 7 -33.81 -2.07 -10.23
CA ILE A 7 -34.00 -0.81 -9.50
C ILE A 7 -34.94 -1.02 -8.30
N TYR A 8 -36.06 -1.70 -8.52
CA TYR A 8 -37.04 -1.99 -7.47
C TYR A 8 -36.43 -2.80 -6.31
N LEU A 9 -35.70 -3.87 -6.62
CA LEU A 9 -35.03 -4.70 -5.63
C LEU A 9 -33.94 -3.91 -4.88
N TYR A 10 -33.18 -3.07 -5.59
CA TYR A 10 -32.16 -2.21 -4.97
C TYR A 10 -32.77 -1.20 -3.98
N GLN A 11 -33.89 -0.55 -4.33
CA GLN A 11 -34.58 0.38 -3.43
C GLN A 11 -35.10 -0.32 -2.17
N LYS A 12 -35.72 -1.49 -2.32
CA LYS A 12 -36.14 -2.31 -1.18
C LYS A 12 -34.98 -2.80 -0.33
N TYR A 13 -33.86 -3.16 -0.95
CA TYR A 13 -32.63 -3.55 -0.27
C TYR A 13 -32.10 -2.41 0.62
N GLN A 14 -31.99 -1.19 0.07
CA GLN A 14 -31.58 -0.01 0.85
C GLN A 14 -32.52 0.26 2.03
N ALA A 15 -33.83 0.10 1.83
CA ALA A 15 -34.83 0.28 2.88
C ALA A 15 -34.89 -0.89 3.90
N LYS A 16 -34.13 -1.97 3.71
CA LYS A 16 -34.21 -3.23 4.49
C LYS A 16 -35.62 -3.85 4.48
N GLN A 17 -36.34 -3.76 3.37
CA GLN A 17 -37.74 -4.19 3.20
C GLN A 17 -37.90 -5.34 2.18
N LEU A 18 -36.83 -6.07 1.88
CA LEU A 18 -36.92 -7.24 0.99
C LEU A 18 -37.68 -8.39 1.69
N THR A 19 -38.66 -8.95 0.98
CA THR A 19 -39.21 -10.27 1.31
C THR A 19 -38.16 -11.36 1.05
N GLU A 20 -38.38 -12.57 1.55
CA GLU A 20 -37.41 -13.66 1.36
C GLU A 20 -37.20 -14.02 -0.12
N ALA A 21 -38.29 -14.12 -0.89
CA ALA A 21 -38.20 -14.37 -2.33
C ALA A 21 -37.48 -13.23 -3.09
N GLU A 22 -37.71 -11.97 -2.69
CA GLU A 22 -37.02 -10.82 -3.29
C GLU A 22 -35.55 -10.75 -2.87
N ARG A 23 -35.21 -11.25 -1.69
CA ARG A 23 -33.83 -11.37 -1.21
C ARG A 23 -33.06 -12.38 -2.03
N GLU A 24 -33.61 -13.57 -2.26
CA GLU A 24 -33.00 -14.58 -3.12
C GLU A 24 -32.80 -14.06 -4.55
N GLU A 25 -33.81 -13.38 -5.11
CA GLU A 25 -33.74 -12.75 -6.43
C GLU A 25 -32.65 -11.67 -6.50
N TRP A 26 -32.56 -10.82 -5.47
CA TRP A 26 -31.54 -9.79 -5.35
C TRP A 26 -30.13 -10.38 -5.20
N GLU A 27 -29.96 -11.39 -4.36
CA GLU A 27 -28.67 -12.07 -4.14
C GLU A 27 -28.18 -12.75 -5.41
N ALA A 28 -29.06 -13.43 -6.15
CA ALA A 28 -28.74 -14.01 -7.44
C ALA A 28 -28.29 -12.95 -8.46
N ALA A 29 -28.97 -11.80 -8.51
CA ALA A 29 -28.62 -10.71 -9.40
C ALA A 29 -27.29 -10.03 -9.04
N VAL A 30 -26.98 -9.89 -7.75
CA VAL A 30 -25.72 -9.31 -7.27
C VAL A 30 -24.52 -10.20 -7.60
N LEU A 31 -24.71 -11.53 -7.57
CA LEU A 31 -23.68 -12.52 -7.92
C LEU A 31 -23.43 -12.63 -9.44
N ASP A 32 -24.40 -12.21 -10.26
CA ASP A 32 -24.28 -12.20 -11.72
C ASP A 32 -23.53 -10.96 -12.22
N LEU A 33 -22.25 -11.14 -12.56
CA LEU A 33 -21.41 -10.07 -13.08
C LEU A 33 -21.88 -9.52 -14.45
N SER A 34 -22.75 -10.23 -15.20
CA SER A 34 -23.33 -9.66 -16.43
C SER A 34 -24.19 -8.42 -16.16
N GLN A 35 -24.70 -8.28 -14.93
CA GLN A 35 -25.46 -7.13 -14.46
C GLN A 35 -24.57 -6.05 -13.82
N ASP A 36 -23.25 -6.17 -13.91
CA ASP A 36 -22.32 -5.27 -13.20
C ASP A 36 -22.53 -3.81 -13.58
N GLU A 37 -22.61 -3.47 -14.86
CA GLU A 37 -22.82 -2.11 -15.34
C GLU A 37 -24.14 -1.51 -14.82
N ALA A 38 -25.23 -2.30 -14.87
CA ALA A 38 -26.54 -1.86 -14.42
C ALA A 38 -26.56 -1.60 -12.90
N ILE A 39 -25.93 -2.48 -12.11
CA ILE A 39 -25.88 -2.35 -10.66
C ILE A 39 -24.86 -1.27 -10.24
N GLN A 40 -23.76 -1.06 -10.98
CA GLN A 40 -22.80 0.03 -10.69
C GLN A 40 -23.50 1.39 -10.80
N ARG A 41 -24.35 1.57 -11.82
CA ARG A 41 -25.20 2.78 -11.96
C ARG A 41 -26.19 3.00 -10.81
N LEU A 42 -26.51 1.96 -10.04
CA LEU A 42 -27.42 2.04 -8.88
C LEU A 42 -26.67 2.28 -7.58
N ILE A 43 -25.50 1.66 -7.42
CA ILE A 43 -24.64 1.80 -6.24
C ILE A 43 -24.02 3.20 -6.18
N ASP A 44 -23.76 3.80 -7.34
CA ASP A 44 -23.05 5.06 -7.44
C ASP A 44 -23.87 6.17 -8.15
N PRO A 45 -24.88 6.75 -7.48
CA PRO A 45 -25.62 7.90 -8.01
C PRO A 45 -24.78 9.20 -7.98
N GLU A 46 -23.70 9.25 -7.20
CA GLU A 46 -22.84 10.44 -7.02
C GLU A 46 -21.84 10.62 -8.16
N TRP A 47 -21.42 9.54 -8.84
CA TRP A 47 -20.46 9.64 -9.95
C TRP A 47 -20.94 10.40 -11.18
N ARG A 48 -22.25 10.51 -11.44
CA ARG A 48 -22.75 11.37 -12.53
C ARG A 48 -22.56 12.87 -12.27
N GLN A 49 -22.29 13.27 -11.02
CA GLN A 49 -21.95 14.66 -10.71
C GLN A 49 -20.43 14.92 -10.70
N ALA A 50 -19.59 13.89 -10.91
CA ALA A 50 -18.14 14.02 -10.88
C ALA A 50 -17.48 14.28 -12.25
N GLU A 51 -18.25 14.27 -13.36
CA GLU A 51 -17.77 14.74 -14.68
C GLU A 51 -17.80 16.27 -14.82
N GLU A 52 -18.26 17.00 -13.80
CA GLU A 52 -18.12 18.47 -13.69
C GLU A 52 -17.49 18.84 -12.34
N ALA A 53 -16.23 18.49 -12.12
CA ALA A 53 -15.43 19.08 -11.05
C ALA A 53 -14.75 20.37 -11.55
N PRO A 54 -14.84 21.50 -10.80
CA PRO A 54 -14.16 22.73 -11.16
C PRO A 54 -12.63 22.58 -11.07
N THR A 55 -12.00 23.03 -12.14
CA THR A 55 -10.60 23.43 -12.29
C THR A 55 -9.94 23.93 -10.99
N ALA A 56 -8.79 23.32 -10.68
CA ALA A 56 -7.62 23.85 -9.98
C ALA A 56 -7.82 24.76 -8.75
N LEU A 57 -7.27 24.32 -7.62
CA LEU A 57 -6.91 25.19 -6.50
C LEU A 57 -5.98 26.33 -6.98
N HIS A 58 -6.34 27.56 -6.60
CA HIS A 58 -5.59 28.77 -6.92
C HIS A 58 -4.19 28.79 -6.26
N PRO A 59 -3.10 29.10 -6.99
CA PRO A 59 -1.74 29.20 -6.46
C PRO A 59 -1.47 30.34 -5.45
N ASP A 60 -2.47 31.18 -5.17
CA ASP A 60 -2.26 32.50 -4.56
C ASP A 60 -2.32 32.52 -3.01
N GLU A 61 -2.63 31.38 -2.38
CA GLU A 61 -2.78 31.28 -0.92
C GLU A 61 -1.48 30.89 -0.19
N TYR A 62 -0.56 30.18 -0.86
CA TYR A 62 0.74 29.79 -0.28
C TYR A 62 1.69 30.99 -0.13
N GLU A 63 1.70 31.91 -1.10
CA GLU A 63 2.54 33.12 -1.10
C GLU A 63 2.14 34.10 0.01
N ARG A 64 0.85 34.22 0.32
CA ARG A 64 0.35 35.13 1.38
C ARG A 64 0.77 34.70 2.78
N ILE A 65 0.82 33.39 3.04
CA ILE A 65 1.24 32.83 4.32
C ILE A 65 2.77 32.90 4.48
N TYR A 66 3.53 32.66 3.40
CA TYR A 66 4.99 32.81 3.41
C TYR A 66 5.44 34.26 3.62
N HIS A 67 4.77 35.25 3.00
CA HIS A 67 5.10 36.67 3.18
C HIS A 67 4.71 37.25 4.55
N TYR A 68 3.71 36.67 5.24
CA TYR A 68 3.29 37.11 6.58
C TYR A 68 4.29 36.69 7.68
N ILE A 69 4.91 35.52 7.53
CA ILE A 69 5.89 34.97 8.49
C ILE A 69 7.26 35.64 8.37
N ILE A 70 7.70 35.99 7.15
CA ILE A 70 9.00 36.62 6.92
C ILE A 70 8.98 38.12 7.26
N SER A 71 7.83 38.80 7.14
CA SER A 71 7.70 40.25 7.41
C SER A 71 7.63 40.62 8.90
N HIS A 72 7.60 39.65 9.83
CA HIS A 72 7.59 39.89 11.28
C HIS A 72 8.86 39.41 12.00
N ALA A 73 9.87 38.94 11.27
CA ALA A 73 11.13 38.48 11.84
C ALA A 73 12.29 39.46 11.58
N GLN A 74 12.18 40.72 12.04
CA GLN A 74 13.29 41.58 12.46
C GLN A 74 12.81 43.01 12.74
N GLN A 75 12.87 43.42 14.01
CA GLN A 75 13.45 44.71 14.43
C GLN A 75 13.32 44.90 15.95
N ARG A 76 14.45 44.83 16.67
CA ARG A 76 14.90 45.92 17.57
C ARG A 76 16.27 45.61 18.19
N ASN A 77 17.26 46.30 17.68
CA ASN A 77 18.51 46.66 18.34
C ASN A 77 18.52 48.21 18.24
N THR A 78 18.54 49.03 19.28
CA THR A 78 19.60 49.42 20.25
C THR A 78 18.93 50.55 21.10
N HIS A 79 19.36 51.05 22.28
CA HIS A 79 20.69 51.41 22.77
C HIS A 79 20.62 51.74 24.28
N ASN A 80 21.69 51.38 25.01
CA ASN A 80 22.31 52.03 26.17
C ASN A 80 21.47 52.74 27.26
N ARG A 81 21.49 52.16 28.48
CA ARG A 81 21.70 52.91 29.74
C ARG A 81 22.02 52.06 30.98
N PHE A 82 22.90 51.06 30.90
CA PHE A 82 23.38 50.35 32.11
C PHE A 82 24.87 50.00 32.05
N ARG A 83 25.68 51.00 31.73
CA ARG A 83 27.13 50.97 31.91
C ARG A 83 27.44 51.60 33.26
N ASN A 84 27.39 50.81 34.34
CA ASN A 84 28.09 51.08 35.62
C ASN A 84 28.08 49.93 36.65
N TRP A 85 27.61 48.72 36.31
CA TRP A 85 27.57 47.58 37.26
C TRP A 85 28.34 46.33 36.78
N VAL A 86 29.29 46.51 35.85
CA VAL A 86 30.03 45.41 35.22
C VAL A 86 31.09 44.72 36.11
N PRO A 87 31.73 45.34 37.14
CA PRO A 87 32.81 44.64 37.84
C PRO A 87 32.35 43.62 38.89
N TYR A 88 31.06 43.56 39.27
CA TYR A 88 30.57 42.61 40.29
C TYR A 88 29.91 41.35 39.70
N ALA A 89 29.45 41.38 38.44
CA ALA A 89 28.84 40.22 37.78
C ALA A 89 29.88 39.21 37.28
N ALA A 90 31.09 39.67 36.91
CA ALA A 90 32.14 38.81 36.35
C ALA A 90 32.71 37.81 37.38
N ALA A 91 32.85 38.19 38.65
CA ALA A 91 33.37 37.31 39.70
C ALA A 91 32.40 36.18 40.08
N LEU A 92 31.09 36.47 40.02
CA LEU A 92 30.03 35.51 40.35
C LEU A 92 29.82 34.50 39.21
N ILE A 93 29.93 34.94 37.95
CA ILE A 93 29.93 34.06 36.77
C ILE A 93 31.20 33.20 36.72
N PHE A 94 32.36 33.73 37.11
CA PHE A 94 33.61 32.96 37.14
C PHE A 94 33.62 31.90 38.25
N ALA A 95 33.08 32.22 39.44
CA ALA A 95 32.94 31.27 40.54
C ALA A 95 31.89 30.18 40.25
N LEU A 96 30.75 30.53 39.65
CA LEU A 96 29.74 29.56 39.20
C LEU A 96 30.22 28.74 38.00
N GLY A 97 30.99 29.34 37.08
CA GLY A 97 31.59 28.64 35.94
C GLY A 97 32.65 27.62 36.36
N LEU A 98 33.51 27.96 37.33
CA LEU A 98 34.46 27.01 37.92
C LEU A 98 33.74 25.90 38.69
N GLY A 99 32.70 26.23 39.47
CA GLY A 99 31.89 25.22 40.17
C GLY A 99 31.21 24.23 39.20
N PHE A 100 30.67 24.72 38.09
CA PHE A 100 30.07 23.87 37.05
C PHE A 100 31.12 23.02 36.33
N PHE A 101 32.29 23.60 36.03
CA PHE A 101 33.39 22.89 35.35
C PHE A 101 33.95 21.71 36.17
N PHE A 102 33.92 21.79 37.50
CA PHE A 102 34.34 20.69 38.37
C PHE A 102 33.23 19.70 38.73
N LEU A 103 31.96 20.05 38.51
CA LEU A 103 30.80 19.16 38.69
C LEU A 103 30.39 18.41 37.40
N ASP A 104 30.86 18.85 36.23
CA ASP A 104 30.64 18.20 34.92
C ASP A 104 31.75 17.18 34.55
N ASN A 105 32.58 16.80 35.55
CA ASN A 105 33.61 15.76 35.46
C ASN A 105 33.08 14.37 35.85
N ASP A 106 31.81 14.09 35.59
CA ASP A 106 31.45 12.70 35.33
C ASP A 106 32.20 12.31 34.04
N PRO A 107 32.97 11.20 34.03
CA PRO A 107 33.55 10.73 32.79
C PRO A 107 32.39 10.55 31.82
N LYS A 108 32.31 11.44 30.82
CA LYS A 108 31.50 11.20 29.64
C LYS A 108 31.99 9.86 29.14
N ILE A 109 31.22 8.83 29.44
CA ILE A 109 31.33 7.55 28.75
C ILE A 109 31.05 7.99 27.32
N GLU A 110 32.13 8.18 26.56
CA GLU A 110 32.08 8.04 25.11
C GLU A 110 31.52 6.64 24.92
N LYS A 111 30.18 6.55 24.85
CA LYS A 111 29.55 5.47 24.15
C LYS A 111 30.22 5.56 22.80
N GLN A 112 31.14 4.64 22.52
CA GLN A 112 31.51 4.32 21.16
C GLN A 112 30.18 4.07 20.46
N GLN A 113 29.66 5.10 19.80
CA GLN A 113 28.63 4.92 18.80
C GLN A 113 29.36 4.15 17.73
N ILE A 114 29.31 2.82 17.84
CA ILE A 114 29.38 1.95 16.68
C ILE A 114 28.36 2.59 15.75
N ALA A 115 28.84 3.25 14.69
CA ALA A 115 27.98 3.87 13.70
C ALA A 115 27.06 2.75 13.22
N GLN A 116 25.83 2.73 13.73
CA GLN A 116 24.85 1.75 13.35
C GLN A 116 24.56 2.06 11.89
N THR A 117 25.13 1.27 10.99
CA THR A 117 24.89 1.43 9.55
C THR A 117 23.39 1.28 9.33
N ASP A 118 22.74 2.39 9.02
CA ASP A 118 21.31 2.43 8.76
C ASP A 118 20.97 1.58 7.52
N ILE A 119 19.77 1.04 7.50
CA ILE A 119 19.25 0.25 6.40
C ILE A 119 18.45 1.18 5.49
N LEU A 120 18.92 1.29 4.25
CA LEU A 120 18.23 2.05 3.21
C LEU A 120 16.87 1.41 2.89
N PRO A 121 15.88 2.22 2.50
CA PRO A 121 14.57 1.72 2.10
C PRO A 121 14.66 0.79 0.88
N GLY A 122 13.60 0.00 0.70
CA GLY A 122 13.37 -0.73 -0.54
C GLY A 122 13.29 0.18 -1.77
N GLY A 123 13.23 -0.45 -2.93
CA GLY A 123 13.14 0.25 -4.20
C GLY A 123 12.58 -0.63 -5.30
N ASN A 124 12.77 -0.19 -6.52
CA ASN A 124 12.22 -0.88 -7.68
C ASN A 124 13.13 -2.06 -8.08
N LYS A 125 12.67 -3.30 -7.88
CA LYS A 125 13.46 -4.53 -8.08
C LYS A 125 12.52 -5.69 -8.39
N ALA A 126 12.74 -6.38 -9.49
CA ALA A 126 12.03 -7.60 -9.80
C ALA A 126 12.83 -8.52 -10.72
N ILE A 127 12.43 -9.79 -10.71
CA ILE A 127 12.94 -10.84 -11.58
C ILE A 127 11.77 -11.32 -12.44
N LEU A 128 11.97 -11.34 -13.75
CA LEU A 128 11.03 -11.92 -14.71
C LEU A 128 11.53 -13.31 -15.10
N THR A 129 10.73 -14.33 -14.84
CA THR A 129 10.95 -15.69 -15.35
C THR A 129 10.07 -15.90 -16.58
N LEU A 130 10.72 -16.20 -17.71
CA LEU A 130 10.07 -16.55 -18.96
C LEU A 130 9.57 -18.00 -18.94
N ALA A 131 8.70 -18.34 -19.89
CA ALA A 131 8.09 -19.66 -19.95
C ALA A 131 9.07 -20.82 -20.23
N ASP A 132 10.24 -20.52 -20.80
CA ASP A 132 11.33 -21.49 -21.00
C ASP A 132 12.22 -21.65 -19.76
N GLY A 133 11.90 -20.96 -18.65
CA GLY A 133 12.63 -20.99 -17.40
C GLY A 133 13.78 -19.99 -17.31
N ARG A 134 14.08 -19.22 -18.38
CA ARG A 134 15.09 -18.16 -18.30
C ARG A 134 14.63 -17.05 -17.36
N THR A 135 15.54 -16.58 -16.52
CA THR A 135 15.30 -15.48 -15.58
C THR A 135 16.01 -14.21 -16.03
N ILE A 136 15.36 -13.07 -15.89
CA ILE A 136 15.86 -11.74 -16.26
C ILE A 136 15.71 -10.82 -15.06
N ASP A 137 16.83 -10.29 -14.56
CA ASP A 137 16.81 -9.22 -13.56
C ASP A 137 16.37 -7.92 -14.22
N LEU A 138 15.28 -7.34 -13.76
CA LEU A 138 14.73 -6.11 -14.33
C LEU A 138 15.46 -4.88 -13.78
N SER A 139 15.65 -3.88 -14.64
CA SER A 139 16.34 -2.64 -14.28
C SER A 139 15.60 -1.88 -13.17
N ALA A 140 16.33 -1.57 -12.10
CA ALA A 140 15.81 -0.74 -11.01
C ALA A 140 15.47 0.70 -11.45
N ALA A 141 16.02 1.17 -12.57
CA ALA A 141 15.77 2.51 -13.09
C ALA A 141 14.42 2.63 -13.83
N GLN A 142 13.77 1.50 -14.16
CA GLN A 142 12.56 1.47 -14.99
C GLN A 142 11.35 1.09 -14.15
N SER A 143 10.36 1.97 -14.00
CA SER A 143 9.20 1.76 -13.11
C SER A 143 8.43 0.45 -13.36
N GLY A 144 8.43 -0.03 -14.60
CA GLY A 144 7.72 -1.24 -14.96
C GLY A 144 8.09 -1.81 -16.32
N ILE A 145 7.43 -2.92 -16.66
CA ILE A 145 7.47 -3.55 -17.99
C ILE A 145 6.08 -3.59 -18.62
N ILE A 146 6.04 -3.69 -19.94
CA ILE A 146 4.83 -3.85 -20.74
C ILE A 146 4.96 -5.18 -21.49
N VAL A 147 3.93 -6.03 -21.36
CA VAL A 147 3.87 -7.35 -21.99
C VAL A 147 2.89 -7.30 -23.15
N GLY A 148 3.40 -7.45 -24.37
CA GLY A 148 2.61 -7.61 -25.61
C GLY A 148 3.23 -8.70 -26.49
N ASP A 149 3.38 -8.44 -27.80
CA ASP A 149 4.13 -9.33 -28.70
C ASP A 149 5.63 -9.42 -28.33
N GLN A 150 6.11 -8.43 -27.59
CA GLN A 150 7.42 -8.37 -26.97
C GLN A 150 7.27 -7.81 -25.56
N ILE A 151 8.28 -8.05 -24.73
CA ILE A 151 8.37 -7.48 -23.39
C ILE A 151 9.32 -6.29 -23.46
N THR A 152 8.83 -5.11 -23.12
CA THR A 152 9.60 -3.87 -23.12
C THR A 152 9.52 -3.17 -21.77
N TYR A 153 10.45 -2.27 -21.49
CA TYR A 153 10.27 -1.26 -20.46
C TYR A 153 9.29 -0.17 -20.93
N GLU A 154 8.83 0.69 -20.01
CA GLU A 154 7.93 1.80 -20.34
C GLU A 154 8.55 2.84 -21.29
N ASN A 155 9.88 2.95 -21.32
CA ASN A 155 10.60 3.82 -22.26
C ASN A 155 10.79 3.20 -23.66
N GLY A 156 10.30 1.96 -23.89
CA GLY A 156 10.38 1.24 -25.16
C GLY A 156 11.61 0.35 -25.33
N ASP A 157 12.55 0.34 -24.37
CA ASP A 157 13.73 -0.53 -24.43
C ASP A 157 13.29 -2.01 -24.32
N MET A 158 13.86 -2.87 -25.16
CA MET A 158 13.49 -4.29 -25.21
C MET A 158 14.07 -5.05 -24.00
N VAL A 159 13.23 -5.84 -23.34
CA VAL A 159 13.60 -6.78 -22.27
C VAL A 159 13.77 -8.19 -22.82
N ALA A 160 12.75 -8.68 -23.54
CA ALA A 160 12.75 -10.00 -24.14
C ALA A 160 11.77 -10.07 -25.32
N ALA A 161 12.12 -10.85 -26.33
CA ALA A 161 11.19 -11.25 -27.37
C ALA A 161 10.35 -12.45 -26.89
N ILE A 162 9.06 -12.43 -27.18
CA ILE A 162 8.19 -13.60 -27.05
C ILE A 162 8.23 -14.30 -28.41
N ALA A 163 8.77 -15.51 -28.45
CA ALA A 163 8.94 -16.23 -29.72
C ALA A 163 7.58 -16.58 -30.36
N ASP A 164 7.50 -16.52 -31.68
CA ASP A 164 6.33 -16.98 -32.43
C ASP A 164 6.04 -18.46 -32.13
N GLY A 165 4.78 -18.77 -31.82
CA GLY A 165 4.35 -20.15 -31.53
C GLY A 165 4.56 -20.62 -30.09
N VAL A 166 4.91 -19.73 -29.16
CA VAL A 166 4.83 -20.02 -27.72
C VAL A 166 3.39 -20.41 -27.36
N PRO A 167 3.15 -21.61 -26.79
CA PRO A 167 1.81 -22.06 -26.44
C PRO A 167 1.10 -21.06 -25.51
N ILE A 168 -0.21 -20.86 -25.70
CA ILE A 168 -1.04 -19.90 -24.93
C ILE A 168 -0.96 -20.14 -23.40
N ASN A 169 -0.66 -21.38 -23.00
CA ASN A 169 -0.54 -21.84 -21.62
C ASN A 169 0.86 -21.68 -21.01
N ASN A 170 1.79 -21.02 -21.71
CA ASN A 170 3.10 -20.72 -21.17
C ASN A 170 3.02 -19.51 -20.24
N ASN A 171 3.24 -19.75 -18.94
CA ASN A 171 3.15 -18.72 -17.92
C ASN A 171 4.47 -17.97 -17.77
N LEU A 172 4.37 -16.65 -17.67
CA LEU A 172 5.41 -15.77 -17.17
C LEU A 172 5.25 -15.65 -15.65
N GLN A 173 6.36 -15.40 -14.96
CA GLN A 173 6.34 -15.10 -13.53
C GLN A 173 7.13 -13.82 -13.27
N LEU A 174 6.47 -12.82 -12.67
CA LEU A 174 7.12 -11.64 -12.13
C LEU A 174 7.24 -11.80 -10.62
N ALA A 175 8.45 -11.70 -10.07
CA ALA A 175 8.69 -11.80 -8.63
C ALA A 175 9.46 -10.58 -8.11
N THR A 176 9.00 -10.02 -7.01
CA THR A 176 9.66 -8.95 -6.27
C THR A 176 10.30 -9.54 -5.00
N PRO A 177 11.61 -9.31 -4.75
CA PRO A 177 12.23 -9.73 -3.50
C PRO A 177 11.75 -8.86 -2.33
N LYS A 178 12.21 -9.17 -1.11
CA LYS A 178 12.14 -8.21 0.00
C LYS A 178 12.82 -6.90 -0.40
N GLY A 179 12.20 -5.78 -0.03
CA GLY A 179 12.59 -4.43 -0.43
C GLY A 179 12.51 -4.17 -1.93
N GLY A 180 11.75 -4.97 -2.68
CA GLY A 180 11.47 -4.77 -4.10
C GLY A 180 10.01 -4.42 -4.32
N THR A 181 9.71 -3.42 -5.14
CA THR A 181 8.39 -3.24 -5.77
C THR A 181 8.58 -3.25 -7.28
N TYR A 182 7.55 -3.53 -8.05
CA TYR A 182 7.62 -3.41 -9.52
C TYR A 182 6.24 -3.30 -10.16
N GLN A 183 6.14 -2.63 -11.31
CA GLN A 183 4.90 -2.53 -12.09
C GLN A 183 4.97 -3.40 -13.36
N VAL A 184 3.85 -4.00 -13.74
CA VAL A 184 3.68 -4.68 -15.02
C VAL A 184 2.36 -4.27 -15.67
N THR A 185 2.42 -4.00 -16.98
CA THR A 185 1.24 -3.91 -17.83
C THR A 185 1.06 -5.24 -18.56
N LEU A 186 -0.05 -5.91 -18.31
CA LEU A 186 -0.40 -7.23 -18.84
C LEU A 186 -0.91 -7.12 -20.30
N PRO A 187 -1.00 -8.24 -21.04
CA PRO A 187 -1.41 -8.24 -22.46
C PRO A 187 -2.80 -7.66 -22.75
N ASP A 188 -3.70 -7.63 -21.76
CA ASP A 188 -5.02 -7.02 -21.85
C ASP A 188 -5.04 -5.53 -21.45
N SER A 189 -3.86 -4.91 -21.28
CA SER A 189 -3.67 -3.55 -20.74
C SER A 189 -4.01 -3.36 -19.27
N THR A 190 -4.27 -4.44 -18.51
CA THR A 190 -4.39 -4.37 -17.05
C THR A 190 -3.03 -3.99 -16.44
N LYS A 191 -3.01 -3.03 -15.53
CA LYS A 191 -1.80 -2.66 -14.80
C LYS A 191 -1.79 -3.31 -13.42
N VAL A 192 -0.65 -3.86 -13.04
CA VAL A 192 -0.45 -4.48 -11.74
C VAL A 192 0.82 -3.93 -11.10
N TRP A 193 0.68 -3.42 -9.88
CA TRP A 193 1.81 -3.11 -9.01
C TRP A 193 1.99 -4.28 -8.06
N LEU A 194 3.21 -4.75 -7.92
CA LEU A 194 3.58 -5.86 -7.05
C LEU A 194 4.42 -5.31 -5.88
N ASN A 195 3.99 -5.56 -4.64
CA ASN A 195 4.69 -5.08 -3.45
C ASN A 195 5.89 -5.99 -3.11
N ALA A 196 6.62 -5.69 -2.03
CA ALA A 196 7.74 -6.51 -1.57
C ALA A 196 7.34 -7.97 -1.29
N GLU A 197 8.27 -8.89 -1.56
CA GLU A 197 8.09 -10.33 -1.31
C GLU A 197 6.83 -10.91 -1.95
N SER A 198 6.61 -10.60 -3.22
CA SER A 198 5.39 -10.97 -3.92
C SER A 198 5.70 -11.60 -5.27
N THR A 199 4.77 -12.38 -5.80
CA THR A 199 4.90 -13.10 -7.06
C THR A 199 3.57 -13.09 -7.80
N LEU A 200 3.62 -12.70 -9.06
CA LEU A 200 2.51 -12.74 -10.00
C LEU A 200 2.83 -13.71 -11.13
N GLN A 201 1.97 -14.70 -11.35
CA GLN A 201 2.02 -15.60 -12.49
C GLN A 201 0.88 -15.27 -13.45
N TYR A 202 1.19 -15.16 -14.74
CA TYR A 202 0.22 -14.78 -15.77
C TYR A 202 0.63 -15.35 -17.12
N PRO A 203 -0.32 -15.64 -18.03
CA PRO A 203 0.02 -16.17 -19.34
C PRO A 203 0.57 -15.06 -20.25
N VAL A 204 1.35 -15.46 -21.24
CA VAL A 204 1.79 -14.57 -22.34
C VAL A 204 0.58 -13.99 -23.10
N GLN A 205 -0.49 -14.77 -23.23
CA GLN A 205 -1.74 -14.36 -23.84
C GLN A 205 -2.92 -14.92 -23.04
N PHE A 206 -3.91 -14.09 -22.74
CA PHE A 206 -5.12 -14.56 -22.07
C PHE A 206 -6.01 -15.41 -22.99
N ALA A 207 -6.76 -16.32 -22.38
CA ALA A 207 -7.75 -17.12 -23.08
C ALA A 207 -8.90 -16.27 -23.65
N SER A 208 -9.66 -16.86 -24.57
CA SER A 208 -10.78 -16.16 -25.23
C SER A 208 -12.00 -15.96 -24.33
N ASP A 209 -12.12 -16.73 -23.25
CA ASP A 209 -13.27 -16.74 -22.33
C ASP A 209 -12.97 -16.06 -20.99
N LYS A 210 -11.72 -16.07 -20.52
CA LYS A 210 -11.32 -15.45 -19.24
C LYS A 210 -9.86 -14.98 -19.24
N ARG A 211 -9.55 -14.07 -18.33
CA ARG A 211 -8.21 -13.54 -18.06
C ARG A 211 -7.80 -13.97 -16.65
N GLU A 212 -6.89 -14.91 -16.51
CA GLU A 212 -6.56 -15.49 -15.20
C GLU A 212 -5.09 -15.26 -14.84
N VAL A 213 -4.85 -14.84 -13.60
CA VAL A 213 -3.54 -14.67 -13.00
C VAL A 213 -3.50 -15.29 -11.61
N SER A 214 -2.32 -15.68 -11.12
CA SER A 214 -2.14 -16.12 -9.74
C SER A 214 -1.22 -15.18 -8.98
N LEU A 215 -1.60 -14.83 -7.75
CA LEU A 215 -0.86 -13.93 -6.87
C LEU A 215 -0.49 -14.63 -5.57
N THR A 216 0.77 -14.49 -5.19
CA THR A 216 1.27 -14.72 -3.83
C THR A 216 1.90 -13.42 -3.32
N GLY A 217 1.62 -13.03 -2.07
CA GLY A 217 2.03 -11.74 -1.54
C GLY A 217 0.98 -10.64 -1.78
N GLU A 218 1.39 -9.44 -2.15
CA GLU A 218 0.49 -8.29 -2.32
C GLU A 218 0.60 -7.64 -3.69
N GLY A 219 -0.56 -7.38 -4.29
CA GLY A 219 -0.68 -6.72 -5.59
C GLY A 219 -1.86 -5.76 -5.64
N TYR A 220 -1.64 -4.62 -6.29
CA TYR A 220 -2.69 -3.66 -6.64
C TYR A 220 -2.97 -3.75 -8.13
N PHE A 221 -4.25 -3.83 -8.49
CA PHE A 221 -4.73 -4.08 -9.85
C PHE A 221 -5.60 -2.93 -10.33
N GLU A 222 -5.26 -2.40 -11.50
CA GLU A 222 -6.13 -1.55 -12.32
C GLU A 222 -6.54 -2.37 -13.56
N VAL A 223 -7.68 -3.06 -13.46
CA VAL A 223 -8.10 -4.01 -14.48
C VAL A 223 -8.79 -3.31 -15.65
N ALA A 224 -8.33 -3.57 -16.86
CA ALA A 224 -8.95 -3.07 -18.08
C ALA A 224 -10.39 -3.62 -18.21
N LYS A 225 -11.33 -2.74 -18.57
CA LYS A 225 -12.76 -3.09 -18.73
C LYS A 225 -12.94 -4.07 -19.89
N ASP A 226 -13.49 -5.25 -19.60
CA ASP A 226 -13.91 -6.26 -20.59
C ASP A 226 -15.09 -7.05 -20.00
N SER A 227 -16.31 -6.75 -20.47
CA SER A 227 -17.54 -7.37 -19.98
C SER A 227 -17.75 -8.80 -20.48
N LYS A 228 -16.97 -9.25 -21.47
CA LYS A 228 -17.09 -10.58 -22.07
C LYS A 228 -16.12 -11.58 -21.46
N ARG A 229 -14.97 -11.11 -20.97
CA ARG A 229 -13.92 -11.94 -20.39
C ARG A 229 -13.59 -11.50 -18.96
N PRO A 230 -14.12 -12.17 -17.91
CA PRO A 230 -13.80 -11.84 -16.54
C PRO A 230 -12.29 -11.95 -16.27
N PHE A 231 -11.81 -11.06 -15.41
CA PHE A 231 -10.45 -11.10 -14.87
C PHE A 231 -10.48 -11.79 -13.50
N LEU A 232 -9.68 -12.84 -13.35
CA LEU A 232 -9.63 -13.70 -12.17
C LEU A 232 -8.24 -13.63 -11.54
N VAL A 233 -8.16 -13.24 -10.27
CA VAL A 233 -6.95 -13.33 -9.45
C VAL A 233 -7.11 -14.49 -8.47
N SER A 234 -6.29 -15.52 -8.66
CA SER A 234 -6.26 -16.72 -7.83
C SER A 234 -5.17 -16.62 -6.76
N THR A 235 -5.55 -16.71 -5.49
CA THR A 235 -4.62 -16.72 -4.35
C THR A 235 -4.76 -18.01 -3.53
N ALA A 236 -3.96 -18.16 -2.47
CA ALA A 236 -4.10 -19.28 -1.55
C ALA A 236 -5.45 -19.29 -0.80
N GLY A 237 -6.00 -18.12 -0.45
CA GLY A 237 -7.19 -17.98 0.40
C GLY A 237 -8.47 -17.55 -0.33
N GLN A 238 -8.36 -16.80 -1.42
CA GLN A 238 -9.49 -16.23 -2.16
C GLN A 238 -9.30 -16.32 -3.68
N ASN A 239 -10.41 -16.45 -4.40
CA ASN A 239 -10.51 -16.12 -5.81
C ASN A 239 -11.23 -14.79 -5.95
N VAL A 240 -10.69 -13.90 -6.77
CA VAL A 240 -11.21 -12.53 -6.96
C VAL A 240 -11.57 -12.36 -8.43
N GLU A 241 -12.85 -12.10 -8.71
CA GLU A 241 -13.38 -11.99 -10.08
C GLU A 241 -13.96 -10.60 -10.32
N VAL A 242 -13.56 -9.98 -11.43
CA VAL A 242 -13.92 -8.61 -11.81
C VAL A 242 -14.10 -8.47 -13.33
N LEU A 243 -14.77 -7.40 -13.77
CA LEU A 243 -14.88 -7.05 -15.20
C LEU A 243 -14.10 -5.79 -15.59
N GLY A 244 -13.74 -4.94 -14.63
CA GLY A 244 -12.97 -3.71 -14.84
C GLY A 244 -13.05 -2.82 -13.62
N THR A 245 -12.06 -2.97 -12.75
CA THR A 245 -12.15 -2.65 -11.32
C THR A 245 -10.76 -2.28 -10.81
N GLN A 246 -10.70 -1.41 -9.80
CA GLN A 246 -9.47 -1.09 -9.08
C GLN A 246 -9.51 -1.70 -7.69
N PHE A 247 -8.53 -2.53 -7.32
CA PHE A 247 -8.52 -3.22 -6.03
C PHE A 247 -7.12 -3.66 -5.60
N ASN A 248 -6.95 -3.89 -4.30
CA ASN A 248 -5.73 -4.44 -3.71
C ASN A 248 -6.01 -5.86 -3.17
N VAL A 249 -5.05 -6.76 -3.32
CA VAL A 249 -5.09 -8.11 -2.72
C VAL A 249 -3.83 -8.32 -1.90
N THR A 250 -3.98 -8.73 -0.64
CA THR A 250 -2.91 -9.10 0.28
C THR A 250 -3.09 -10.58 0.65
N ALA A 251 -2.13 -11.42 0.26
CA ALA A 251 -2.19 -12.88 0.36
C ALA A 251 -0.80 -13.48 0.63
N TYR A 252 -0.11 -12.98 1.66
CA TYR A 252 1.21 -13.49 2.04
C TYR A 252 1.11 -14.87 2.73
N PRO A 253 1.96 -15.85 2.39
CA PRO A 253 1.90 -17.20 2.98
C PRO A 253 2.17 -17.25 4.50
N ASN A 254 2.93 -16.29 5.02
CA ASN A 254 3.24 -16.18 6.45
C ASN A 254 2.17 -15.40 7.24
N GLU A 255 1.13 -14.90 6.57
CA GLU A 255 0.01 -14.21 7.22
C GLU A 255 -1.24 -15.11 7.22
N PRO A 256 -2.00 -15.15 8.32
CA PRO A 256 -3.16 -16.05 8.44
C PRO A 256 -4.38 -15.59 7.63
N LEU A 257 -4.40 -14.34 7.18
CA LEU A 257 -5.55 -13.70 6.55
C LEU A 257 -5.24 -13.35 5.09
N THR A 258 -6.17 -13.66 4.19
CA THR A 258 -6.16 -13.10 2.82
C THR A 258 -7.17 -11.96 2.75
N LYS A 259 -6.75 -10.79 2.29
CA LYS A 259 -7.55 -9.56 2.30
C LYS A 259 -7.68 -9.03 0.87
N THR A 260 -8.90 -8.71 0.44
CA THR A 260 -9.17 -7.99 -0.82
C THR A 260 -9.86 -6.68 -0.49
N THR A 261 -9.30 -5.55 -0.90
CA THR A 261 -9.86 -4.21 -0.68
C THR A 261 -10.28 -3.59 -2.01
N LEU A 262 -11.53 -3.19 -2.12
CA LEU A 262 -12.08 -2.59 -3.33
C LEU A 262 -11.97 -1.06 -3.31
N VAL A 263 -11.36 -0.48 -4.34
CA VAL A 263 -11.23 0.97 -4.56
C VAL A 263 -12.36 1.48 -5.45
N GLU A 264 -12.51 0.91 -6.64
CA GLU A 264 -13.51 1.33 -7.65
C GLU A 264 -14.09 0.12 -8.38
N GLY A 265 -15.38 0.16 -8.70
CA GLY A 265 -16.08 -0.87 -9.47
C GLY A 265 -16.74 -1.91 -8.56
N ARG A 266 -16.69 -3.17 -8.97
CA ARG A 266 -17.23 -4.30 -8.20
C ARG A 266 -16.26 -5.47 -8.21
N VAL A 267 -16.23 -6.18 -7.09
CA VAL A 267 -15.43 -7.40 -6.93
C VAL A 267 -16.30 -8.50 -6.38
N LYS A 268 -16.29 -9.66 -7.05
CA LYS A 268 -16.77 -10.91 -6.45
C LYS A 268 -15.58 -11.62 -5.82
N VAL A 269 -15.62 -11.81 -4.50
CA VAL A 269 -14.62 -12.59 -3.76
C VAL A 269 -15.22 -13.94 -3.35
N SER A 270 -14.51 -15.01 -3.63
CA SER A 270 -14.90 -16.36 -3.22
C SER A 270 -13.84 -16.95 -2.32
N ASN A 271 -14.22 -17.41 -1.13
CA ASN A 271 -13.32 -18.12 -0.24
C ASN A 271 -12.94 -19.46 -0.88
N ARG A 272 -11.64 -19.71 -1.06
CA ARG A 272 -11.16 -20.90 -1.77
C ARG A 272 -11.41 -22.21 -1.00
N ARG A 273 -11.59 -22.14 0.32
CA ARG A 273 -11.80 -23.30 1.19
C ARG A 273 -13.28 -23.64 1.38
N SER A 274 -14.12 -22.64 1.65
CA SER A 274 -15.55 -22.86 1.91
C SER A 274 -16.43 -22.67 0.68
N GLY A 275 -15.94 -22.00 -0.36
CA GLY A 275 -16.74 -21.61 -1.52
C GLY A 275 -17.70 -20.44 -1.27
N VAL A 276 -17.75 -19.90 -0.04
CA VAL A 276 -18.60 -18.75 0.30
C VAL A 276 -18.22 -17.57 -0.57
N VAL A 277 -19.23 -16.94 -1.17
CA VAL A 277 -19.06 -15.81 -2.09
C VAL A 277 -19.61 -14.53 -1.47
N HIS A 278 -18.85 -13.46 -1.59
CA HIS A 278 -19.30 -12.11 -1.29
C HIS A 278 -19.03 -11.19 -2.47
N VAL A 279 -19.85 -10.15 -2.59
CA VAL A 279 -19.64 -9.06 -3.54
C VAL A 279 -19.30 -7.81 -2.75
N LEU A 280 -18.12 -7.25 -3.02
CA LEU A 280 -17.63 -6.03 -2.39
C LEU A 280 -18.13 -4.81 -3.15
N LYS A 281 -18.35 -3.73 -2.40
CA LYS A 281 -18.56 -2.36 -2.91
C LYS A 281 -17.30 -1.51 -2.68
N PRO A 282 -17.14 -0.39 -3.41
CA PRO A 282 -16.07 0.57 -3.13
C PRO A 282 -15.99 0.92 -1.64
N GLY A 283 -14.76 0.91 -1.09
CA GLY A 283 -14.52 1.12 0.33
C GLY A 283 -14.74 -0.11 1.22
N GLN A 284 -14.97 -1.30 0.66
CA GLN A 284 -15.10 -2.54 1.43
C GLN A 284 -13.87 -3.43 1.32
N GLN A 285 -13.62 -4.19 2.38
CA GLN A 285 -12.59 -5.22 2.44
C GLN A 285 -13.21 -6.58 2.78
N GLY A 286 -12.94 -7.57 1.92
CA GLY A 286 -13.24 -8.99 2.17
C GLY A 286 -12.04 -9.70 2.77
N ILE A 287 -12.18 -10.24 3.97
CA ILE A 287 -11.13 -10.88 4.76
C ILE A 287 -11.46 -12.37 4.87
N ALA A 288 -10.69 -13.24 4.22
CA ALA A 288 -10.78 -14.67 4.39
C ALA A 288 -9.90 -15.13 5.56
N ALA A 289 -10.50 -15.82 6.52
CA ALA A 289 -9.88 -16.39 7.70
C ALA A 289 -10.26 -17.87 7.80
N GLY A 290 -9.43 -18.75 7.21
CA GLY A 290 -9.77 -20.18 7.13
C GLY A 290 -11.04 -20.41 6.30
N MET A 291 -12.09 -20.97 6.92
CA MET A 291 -13.38 -21.25 6.25
C MET A 291 -14.28 -20.02 6.17
N ASP A 292 -14.06 -19.02 7.01
CA ASP A 292 -14.93 -17.85 7.12
C ASP A 292 -14.44 -16.70 6.23
N THR A 293 -15.39 -15.86 5.83
CA THR A 293 -15.11 -14.59 5.15
C THR A 293 -15.89 -13.48 5.84
N HIS A 294 -15.18 -12.42 6.23
CA HIS A 294 -15.78 -11.23 6.81
C HIS A 294 -15.66 -10.06 5.85
N VAL A 295 -16.74 -9.29 5.70
CA VAL A 295 -16.73 -8.05 4.94
C VAL A 295 -16.87 -6.89 5.92
N LYS A 296 -16.00 -5.89 5.79
CA LYS A 296 -16.06 -4.66 6.60
C LYS A 296 -15.79 -3.42 5.74
N ASP A 297 -16.30 -2.27 6.17
CA ASP A 297 -16.00 -0.98 5.56
C ASP A 297 -14.63 -0.48 6.02
N VAL A 298 -13.88 0.12 5.08
CA VAL A 298 -12.51 0.60 5.27
C VAL A 298 -12.23 1.85 4.43
N MET A 299 -11.19 2.59 4.79
CA MET A 299 -10.61 3.58 3.90
C MET A 299 -9.66 2.88 2.92
N ALA A 300 -10.09 2.68 1.67
CA ALA A 300 -9.32 1.94 0.66
C ALA A 300 -7.92 2.56 0.38
N THR A 301 -7.78 3.87 0.56
CA THR A 301 -6.50 4.59 0.46
C THR A 301 -5.45 4.08 1.44
N GLN A 302 -5.84 3.54 2.60
CA GLN A 302 -4.92 2.94 3.56
C GLN A 302 -4.23 1.70 2.99
N PHE A 303 -4.97 0.87 2.26
CA PHE A 303 -4.49 -0.42 1.73
C PHE A 303 -3.77 -0.29 0.38
N THR A 304 -3.79 0.90 -0.21
CA THR A 304 -3.17 1.18 -1.51
C THR A 304 -2.03 2.18 -1.40
N ALA A 305 -1.89 2.88 -0.27
CA ALA A 305 -0.85 3.90 -0.02
C ALA A 305 0.59 3.44 -0.33
N TRP A 306 0.85 2.14 -0.23
CA TRP A 306 2.17 1.56 -0.49
C TRP A 306 2.63 1.75 -1.94
N LYS A 307 1.68 1.75 -2.91
CA LYS A 307 1.96 1.98 -4.33
C LYS A 307 2.36 3.44 -4.58
N ASP A 308 1.85 4.34 -3.74
CA ASP A 308 2.14 5.78 -3.76
C ASP A 308 3.37 6.14 -2.90
N GLY A 309 4.10 5.13 -2.40
CA GLY A 309 5.32 5.33 -1.64
C GLY A 309 5.10 5.66 -0.15
N TYR A 310 3.97 5.27 0.43
CA TYR A 310 3.66 5.52 1.85
C TYR A 310 3.34 4.24 2.62
N PHE A 311 3.78 4.17 3.87
CA PHE A 311 3.11 3.34 4.86
C PHE A 311 1.91 4.09 5.40
N SER A 312 0.78 3.41 5.58
CA SER A 312 -0.44 4.00 6.11
C SER A 312 -1.11 3.02 7.07
N PHE A 313 -1.16 3.40 8.33
CA PHE A 313 -1.69 2.59 9.42
C PHE A 313 -2.87 3.32 10.06
N ALA A 314 -3.90 2.56 10.40
CA ALA A 314 -5.06 3.03 11.14
C ALA A 314 -5.44 1.91 12.10
N GLU A 315 -5.19 2.15 13.40
CA GLU A 315 -5.38 1.19 14.50
C GLU A 315 -4.81 -0.20 14.17
N THR A 316 -3.68 -0.22 13.46
CA THR A 316 -3.07 -1.45 12.95
C THR A 316 -2.28 -2.13 14.07
N PRO A 317 -2.48 -3.42 14.35
CA PRO A 317 -1.68 -4.14 15.35
C PRO A 317 -0.20 -4.01 15.05
N PHE A 318 0.60 -3.70 16.08
CA PHE A 318 2.03 -3.46 15.90
C PHE A 318 2.81 -4.63 15.24
N PRO A 319 2.47 -5.90 15.48
CA PRO A 319 3.06 -7.00 14.71
C PRO A 319 2.84 -6.89 13.20
N GLU A 320 1.66 -6.45 12.74
CA GLU A 320 1.40 -6.23 11.31
C GLU A 320 2.23 -5.06 10.75
N VAL A 321 2.47 -4.02 11.57
CA VAL A 321 3.37 -2.92 11.21
C VAL A 321 4.80 -3.44 11.01
N LEU A 322 5.30 -4.24 11.97
CA LEU A 322 6.65 -4.80 11.91
C LEU A 322 6.84 -5.73 10.71
N GLU A 323 5.84 -6.53 10.34
CA GLU A 323 5.89 -7.38 9.14
C GLU A 323 5.99 -6.55 7.85
N GLN A 324 5.26 -5.42 7.74
CA GLN A 324 5.38 -4.52 6.59
C GLN A 324 6.78 -3.87 6.52
N LEU A 325 7.35 -3.48 7.66
CA LEU A 325 8.73 -2.98 7.73
C LEU A 325 9.74 -4.07 7.37
N ALA A 326 9.53 -5.29 7.87
CA ALA A 326 10.37 -6.46 7.61
C ALA A 326 10.51 -6.72 6.12
N ARG A 327 9.37 -6.73 5.41
CA ARG A 327 9.33 -6.90 3.96
C ARG A 327 9.98 -5.76 3.22
N TRP A 328 9.76 -4.51 3.64
CA TRP A 328 10.24 -3.34 2.89
C TRP A 328 11.73 -3.06 3.08
N TYR A 329 12.26 -3.24 4.30
CA TYR A 329 13.66 -2.99 4.61
C TYR A 329 14.54 -4.25 4.51
N ASP A 330 13.92 -5.40 4.21
CA ASP A 330 14.59 -6.71 4.15
C ASP A 330 15.32 -7.01 5.47
N ILE A 331 14.53 -7.04 6.54
CA ILE A 331 14.98 -7.31 7.91
C ILE A 331 14.21 -8.50 8.51
N GLU A 332 14.83 -9.14 9.49
CA GLU A 332 14.25 -10.20 10.31
C GLU A 332 13.76 -9.62 11.63
N ILE A 333 12.53 -9.92 12.03
CA ILE A 333 11.97 -9.47 13.31
C ILE A 333 12.19 -10.56 14.36
N VAL A 334 12.75 -10.18 15.51
CA VAL A 334 12.96 -11.07 16.65
C VAL A 334 12.24 -10.49 17.87
N TYR A 335 11.19 -11.19 18.31
CA TYR A 335 10.41 -10.78 19.48
C TYR A 335 11.04 -11.34 20.76
N ARG A 336 11.49 -10.46 21.67
CA ARG A 336 11.64 -10.82 23.10
C ARG A 336 10.33 -10.60 23.84
N GLN A 337 9.61 -9.55 23.48
CA GLN A 337 8.26 -9.26 23.90
C GLN A 337 7.40 -8.89 22.69
N THR A 338 6.17 -9.37 22.65
CA THR A 338 5.23 -9.02 21.58
C THR A 338 4.46 -7.76 21.97
N PRO A 339 4.60 -6.65 21.24
CA PRO A 339 3.83 -5.46 21.52
C PRO A 339 2.35 -5.69 21.20
N HIS A 340 1.47 -5.33 22.14
CA HIS A 340 0.01 -5.44 22.00
C HIS A 340 -0.67 -4.13 21.57
N GLN A 341 0.14 -3.09 21.35
CA GLN A 341 -0.35 -1.77 20.98
C GLN A 341 -0.79 -1.76 19.50
N THR A 342 -1.61 -0.78 19.15
CA THR A 342 -1.92 -0.47 17.75
C THR A 342 -1.23 0.82 17.34
N PHE A 343 -1.06 1.00 16.04
CA PHE A 343 -0.43 2.17 15.46
C PHE A 343 -1.32 2.83 14.41
N SER A 344 -1.35 4.16 14.43
CA SER A 344 -2.05 5.00 13.46
C SER A 344 -1.11 6.09 12.96
N GLY A 345 -1.02 6.26 11.65
CA GLY A 345 -0.17 7.28 11.05
C GLY A 345 0.18 6.98 9.61
N LYS A 346 0.72 7.98 8.93
CA LYS A 346 1.18 7.88 7.54
C LYS A 346 2.63 8.38 7.45
N MET A 347 3.48 7.63 6.77
CA MET A 347 4.90 7.96 6.62
C MET A 347 5.40 7.57 5.23
N LYS A 348 6.40 8.27 4.70
CA LYS A 348 6.99 7.93 3.41
C LYS A 348 7.87 6.69 3.53
N ARG A 349 7.77 5.77 2.57
CA ARG A 349 8.57 4.53 2.49
C ARG A 349 10.02 4.79 2.09
N ASN A 350 10.36 5.99 1.63
CA ASN A 350 11.73 6.36 1.26
C ASN A 350 12.58 6.86 2.44
N ALA A 351 12.04 6.87 3.67
CA ALA A 351 12.80 7.16 4.87
C ALA A 351 13.75 6.01 5.21
N GLN A 352 14.87 6.32 5.87
CA GLN A 352 15.79 5.30 6.39
C GLN A 352 15.16 4.59 7.60
N LEU A 353 15.56 3.34 7.84
CA LEU A 353 14.93 2.51 8.86
C LEU A 353 15.07 3.13 10.26
N LEU A 354 16.26 3.63 10.64
CA LEU A 354 16.43 4.20 11.98
C LEU A 354 15.48 5.39 12.21
N SER A 355 15.29 6.26 11.23
CA SER A 355 14.32 7.36 11.33
C SER A 355 12.87 6.88 11.53
N VAL A 356 12.52 5.73 10.94
CA VAL A 356 11.20 5.11 11.12
C VAL A 356 11.09 4.48 12.51
N LEU A 357 12.15 3.83 12.99
CA LEU A 357 12.18 3.24 14.34
C LEU A 357 12.14 4.31 15.43
N ASP A 358 12.87 5.41 15.29
CA ASP A 358 12.86 6.55 16.22
C ASP A 358 11.43 7.09 16.44
N PHE A 359 10.65 7.12 15.36
CA PHE A 359 9.25 7.53 15.43
C PHE A 359 8.38 6.55 16.24
N PHE A 360 8.65 5.25 16.15
CA PHE A 360 7.98 4.24 16.98
C PHE A 360 8.48 4.21 18.43
N GLU A 361 9.75 4.54 18.69
CA GLU A 361 10.30 4.61 20.05
C GLU A 361 9.60 5.66 20.92
N GLY A 362 9.10 6.74 20.29
CA GLY A 362 8.21 7.72 20.95
C GLY A 362 6.93 7.11 21.54
N SER A 363 6.56 5.89 21.13
CA SER A 363 5.41 5.13 21.65
C SER A 363 5.78 4.17 22.81
N GLY A 364 7.04 4.19 23.27
CA GLY A 364 7.52 3.39 24.39
C GLY A 364 7.99 1.97 24.02
N ILE A 365 8.07 1.64 22.73
CA ILE A 365 8.62 0.37 22.24
C ILE A 365 10.12 0.56 22.01
N GLN A 366 10.95 -0.33 22.55
CA GLN A 366 12.40 -0.24 22.39
C GLN A 366 12.89 -1.20 21.33
N PHE A 367 13.73 -0.70 20.43
CA PHE A 367 14.33 -1.51 19.38
C PHE A 367 15.83 -1.73 19.61
N GLN A 368 16.34 -2.80 19.01
CA GLN A 368 17.77 -3.00 18.84
C GLN A 368 18.00 -3.64 17.47
N LEU A 369 18.67 -2.91 16.59
CA LEU A 369 19.01 -3.40 15.25
C LEU A 369 20.45 -3.93 15.25
N GLU A 370 20.59 -5.23 15.00
CA GLU A 370 21.87 -5.95 14.88
C GLU A 370 22.01 -6.49 13.46
N GLY A 371 22.79 -5.82 12.61
CA GLY A 371 22.83 -6.12 11.18
C GLY A 371 21.45 -5.92 10.56
N ARG A 372 20.82 -6.99 10.07
CA ARG A 372 19.45 -6.98 9.54
C ARG A 372 18.42 -7.61 10.49
N LYS A 373 18.77 -7.83 11.76
CA LYS A 373 17.87 -8.34 12.79
C LYS A 373 17.36 -7.20 13.64
N LEU A 374 16.05 -6.96 13.60
CA LEU A 374 15.37 -6.00 14.46
C LEU A 374 14.80 -6.73 15.67
N ILE A 375 15.44 -6.52 16.81
CA ILE A 375 15.06 -7.11 18.09
C ILE A 375 14.10 -6.18 18.79
N ILE A 376 12.91 -6.67 19.12
CA ILE A 376 11.89 -5.98 19.92
C ILE A 376 12.11 -6.38 21.38
N LYS A 377 12.38 -5.40 22.25
CA LYS A 377 12.78 -5.63 23.65
C LYS A 377 11.62 -5.85 24.61
#